data_AF-A0A388LMV2-F1
#
_entry.id   AF-A0A388LMV2-F1
#
_cell.length_a   1.000
_cell.length_b   1.000
_cell.length_c   1.000
_cell.angle_alpha   90.00
_cell.angle_beta   90.00
_cell.angle_gamma   90.00
#
_symmetry.space_group_name_H-M   'P 1'
#
loop_
_entity.id
_entity.type
_entity.pdbx_description
1 polymer ?
#
loop_
_entity_poly.entity_id
_entity_poly.type
_entity_poly.pdbx_seq_one_letter_code
_entity_poly.pdbx_strand_id
1 'polypeptide(L)'
;MSGTEQRDGYRSSEAKRDTDRRGDERRNERRDDRRSYCPLTCFSCGESGHYANQCLDRDRRRYNTERPSTSSDSRHSGPPRRYDPRRRYDSPPHDGGEIKSTVTELGKSVAAMKDFFDEARLKKEEKERRKREKKEAEAREAEERERLEKKAKKKAEKCKRELELEAQRREELRKDNDIHLAIRLSEMEENFAHKVDSIIGPLRELMKHGKKKVTYDEKSESTSDEESDTSVTQELSARTEQLHISEKRKRGPGPEFDDSPPIELPLKRTPKKGALKPTRLIGRMTRARTTVKAPGSVKRISPRICKEEGVPYDGKIDAIFAIADNRAKEKYGLDSVDATEVIALEDNETTYAEQRKDVRIFVEGGNLWQSGWKRICKAFGDAKLKVGGNTVYLKQAKLALQQGGEFQVVHWWKWKPRCRYFKYLLIQILRDPRKLEDLYRWNIKSLLRLYYVVKDFSRNSTRKYLRRLISKIFSSRFDLCMGSDPVFRLKFDDRIKVVEVRKVLNDALMRGDLPRCFLQRMRKKVQIVWVKNPSIADTMHNHRAFAAQNELTCKCARLSFPKSEGHVRFRVSSMEDVHPLLRNTRNMPRVTTDWVCYKRRSRRDFDSVGIGKETCLWCRGKNLPGL
;
A
#
# COMPACT_ATOMS: atom_id res chain seq x y z
N MET A 1 3.83 41.54 -71.73
CA MET A 1 3.65 40.15 -72.21
C MET A 1 4.92 39.41 -71.82
N SER A 2 4.94 38.71 -70.67
CA SER A 2 4.37 37.37 -70.43
C SER A 2 5.23 36.28 -71.07
N GLY A 3 6.23 35.81 -70.32
CA GLY A 3 7.08 34.67 -70.63
C GLY A 3 7.36 33.91 -69.33
N THR A 4 6.55 32.89 -69.07
CA THR A 4 6.70 31.97 -67.93
C THR A 4 7.67 30.86 -68.31
N GLU A 5 8.68 30.58 -67.47
CA GLU A 5 9.38 29.30 -67.51
C GLU A 5 9.56 28.72 -66.11
N GLN A 6 9.17 27.45 -65.97
CA GLN A 6 9.36 26.64 -64.78
C GLN A 6 10.80 26.14 -64.72
N ARG A 7 11.36 25.98 -63.52
CA ARG A 7 12.55 25.14 -63.32
C ARG A 7 12.49 24.37 -62.00
N ASP A 8 12.11 23.11 -62.09
CA ASP A 8 12.31 22.13 -61.03
C ASP A 8 13.80 21.85 -60.82
N GLY A 9 14.24 21.64 -59.56
CA GLY A 9 15.68 21.51 -59.28
C GLY A 9 16.10 21.17 -57.84
N TYR A 10 15.85 19.93 -57.42
CA TYR A 10 16.79 19.09 -56.63
C TYR A 10 17.32 19.46 -55.22
N ARG A 11 17.14 18.50 -54.30
CA ARG A 11 18.00 18.09 -53.15
C ARG A 11 18.88 19.12 -52.39
N SER A 12 18.55 19.32 -51.11
CA SER A 12 19.36 18.87 -49.95
C SER A 12 18.52 18.99 -48.67
N SER A 13 18.45 17.99 -47.79
CA SER A 13 19.55 17.44 -46.96
C SER A 13 20.05 18.44 -45.91
N GLU A 14 19.18 18.90 -45.02
CA GLU A 14 19.66 19.37 -43.71
C GLU A 14 18.82 18.83 -42.55
N ALA A 15 19.51 18.16 -41.63
CA ALA A 15 18.90 17.41 -40.55
C ALA A 15 19.16 18.10 -39.20
N LYS A 16 18.15 18.02 -38.33
CA LYS A 16 18.30 18.03 -36.86
C LYS A 16 19.12 19.19 -36.27
N ARG A 17 18.41 20.25 -35.85
CA ARG A 17 18.55 20.82 -34.49
C ARG A 17 17.28 21.58 -34.09
N ASP A 18 17.14 21.80 -32.79
CA ASP A 18 16.06 22.50 -32.07
C ASP A 18 14.67 21.85 -32.16
N THR A 19 14.16 21.20 -31.10
CA THR A 19 13.44 21.94 -30.03
C THR A 19 13.18 21.11 -28.74
N ASP A 20 14.03 20.15 -28.38
CA ASP A 20 13.92 19.40 -27.10
C ASP A 20 14.31 20.23 -25.86
N ARG A 21 13.55 21.29 -25.59
CA ARG A 21 13.71 22.16 -24.42
C ARG A 21 12.40 22.60 -23.75
N ARG A 22 11.31 21.84 -23.94
CA ARG A 22 10.02 22.03 -23.23
C ARG A 22 9.55 20.76 -22.52
N GLY A 23 10.26 20.41 -21.44
CA GLY A 23 10.03 19.16 -20.69
C GLY A 23 9.90 19.26 -19.17
N ASP A 24 10.05 20.44 -18.52
CA ASP A 24 10.16 20.50 -17.05
C ASP A 24 9.46 21.71 -16.36
N GLU A 25 8.49 22.36 -17.01
CA GLU A 25 7.77 23.51 -16.39
C GLU A 25 6.54 23.11 -15.55
N ARG A 26 5.97 21.92 -15.74
CA ARG A 26 4.72 21.50 -15.06
C ARG A 26 4.90 20.95 -13.64
N ARG A 27 5.99 21.31 -12.95
CA ARG A 27 6.25 20.85 -11.56
C ARG A 27 6.42 21.95 -10.51
N ASN A 28 6.17 23.22 -10.85
CA ASN A 28 6.23 24.33 -9.88
C ASN A 28 4.93 25.09 -9.61
N GLU A 29 3.88 24.96 -10.44
CA GLU A 29 2.57 25.64 -10.28
C GLU A 29 1.70 25.12 -9.10
N ARG A 30 2.31 24.45 -8.10
CA ARG A 30 1.65 24.06 -6.84
C ARG A 30 2.39 24.60 -5.61
N ARG A 31 3.13 25.69 -5.77
CA ARG A 31 3.88 26.32 -4.66
C ARG A 31 3.70 27.84 -4.49
N ASP A 32 2.89 28.49 -5.32
CA ASP A 32 2.57 29.92 -5.20
C ASP A 32 1.13 30.23 -4.75
N ASP A 33 0.42 29.24 -4.20
CA ASP A 33 -0.60 29.48 -3.16
C ASP A 33 0.06 29.88 -1.82
N ARG A 34 1.05 30.78 -1.88
CA ARG A 34 1.40 31.63 -0.74
C ARG A 34 0.22 32.55 -0.56
N ARG A 35 -0.69 32.16 0.34
CA ARG A 35 -1.74 33.04 0.85
C ARG A 35 -1.15 34.44 1.02
N SER A 36 -1.65 35.40 0.24
CA SER A 36 -1.37 36.81 0.51
C SER A 36 -1.64 37.02 1.99
N TYR A 37 -0.63 37.50 2.72
CA TYR A 37 -0.57 37.37 4.17
C TYR A 37 -1.57 38.35 4.77
N CYS A 38 -2.84 37.93 4.85
CA CYS A 38 -3.95 38.76 5.27
C CYS A 38 -3.57 39.32 6.65
N PRO A 39 -3.41 40.65 6.77
CA PRO A 39 -2.78 41.22 7.95
C PRO A 39 -3.64 40.88 9.16
N LEU A 40 -2.98 40.43 10.22
CA LEU A 40 -3.63 39.79 11.36
C LEU A 40 -4.67 40.73 12.00
N THR A 41 -5.95 40.51 11.74
CA THR A 41 -7.04 41.35 12.27
C THR A 41 -7.47 40.89 13.66
N CYS A 42 -7.63 41.87 14.55
CA CYS A 42 -8.13 41.67 15.88
C CYS A 42 -9.62 41.32 15.85
N PHE A 43 -9.99 40.15 16.37
CA PHE A 43 -11.39 39.68 16.38
C PHE A 43 -12.33 40.55 17.25
N SER A 44 -11.81 41.46 18.08
CA SER A 44 -12.58 42.34 18.96
C SER A 44 -12.88 43.72 18.35
N CYS A 45 -11.95 44.35 17.63
CA CYS A 45 -12.15 45.67 17.01
C CYS A 45 -12.15 45.64 15.47
N GLY A 46 -11.63 44.59 14.83
CA GLY A 46 -11.52 44.46 13.37
C GLY A 46 -10.21 45.02 12.77
N GLU A 47 -9.44 45.79 13.53
CA GLU A 47 -8.20 46.42 13.07
C GLU A 47 -7.08 45.41 12.85
N SER A 48 -6.22 45.68 11.86
CA SER A 48 -5.03 44.88 11.57
C SER A 48 -3.85 45.22 12.49
N GLY A 49 -3.09 44.20 12.87
CA GLY A 49 -1.77 44.35 13.51
C GLY A 49 -1.64 43.79 14.93
N HIS A 50 -2.73 43.37 15.59
CA HIS A 50 -2.68 42.88 16.97
C HIS A 50 -3.66 41.73 17.24
N TYR A 51 -3.34 40.89 18.23
CA TYR A 51 -4.24 39.81 18.67
C TYR A 51 -5.32 40.33 19.63
N ALA A 52 -6.45 39.63 19.74
CA ALA A 52 -7.59 40.04 20.58
C ALA A 52 -7.28 40.15 22.09
N ASN A 53 -6.19 39.55 22.57
CA ASN A 53 -5.68 39.69 23.95
C ASN A 53 -4.76 40.90 24.15
N GLN A 54 -4.36 41.58 23.08
CA GLN A 54 -3.52 42.79 23.04
C GLN A 54 -4.32 44.05 22.68
N CYS A 55 -5.63 43.92 22.44
CA CYS A 55 -6.51 45.02 22.09
C CYS A 55 -6.78 45.90 23.32
N LEU A 56 -6.47 47.20 23.23
CA LEU A 56 -6.70 48.17 24.31
C LEU A 56 -8.20 48.38 24.60
N ASP A 57 -9.07 48.22 23.60
CA ASP A 57 -10.53 48.33 23.72
C ASP A 57 -11.23 47.06 24.28
N ARG A 58 -10.47 46.10 24.81
CA ARG A 58 -10.97 44.80 25.27
C ARG A 58 -12.17 44.88 26.23
N ASP A 59 -12.25 45.91 27.07
CA ASP A 59 -13.29 46.02 28.10
C ASP A 59 -14.55 46.80 27.67
N ARG A 60 -14.55 47.50 26.51
CA ARG A 60 -15.74 48.24 26.03
C ARG A 60 -16.91 47.34 25.63
N ARG A 61 -16.67 46.08 25.24
CA ARG A 61 -17.74 45.15 24.78
C ARG A 61 -18.56 44.48 25.89
N ARG A 62 -18.33 44.79 27.18
CA ARG A 62 -19.08 44.14 28.28
C ARG A 62 -20.46 44.72 28.59
N TYR A 63 -20.82 45.89 28.05
CA TYR A 63 -22.06 46.58 28.41
C TYR A 63 -23.09 46.83 27.28
N ASN A 64 -22.71 46.77 26.00
CA ASN A 64 -23.66 46.99 24.90
C ASN A 64 -23.97 45.69 24.15
N THR A 65 -25.09 45.05 24.52
CA THR A 65 -25.75 44.03 23.69
C THR A 65 -26.92 44.66 22.94
N GLU A 66 -26.61 45.61 22.05
CA GLU A 66 -27.55 46.05 21.02
C GLU A 66 -27.10 45.55 19.66
N ARG A 67 -28.08 45.04 18.92
CA ARG A 67 -27.91 44.25 17.69
C ARG A 67 -28.41 45.08 16.52
N PRO A 68 -27.54 45.57 15.62
CA PRO A 68 -28.00 46.34 14.47
C PRO A 68 -28.81 45.47 13.50
N SER A 69 -30.02 45.93 13.18
CA SER A 69 -30.86 45.39 12.11
C SER A 69 -30.61 46.12 10.79
N THR A 70 -30.75 45.39 9.69
CA THR A 70 -30.98 45.88 8.32
C THR A 70 -31.95 44.88 7.65
N SER A 71 -32.89 45.22 6.76
CA SER A 71 -33.58 46.46 6.36
C SER A 71 -34.88 46.02 5.60
N SER A 72 -35.88 46.83 5.19
CA SER A 72 -36.11 48.28 5.09
C SER A 72 -37.65 48.57 5.18
N ASP A 73 -38.04 49.86 5.23
CA ASP A 73 -39.27 50.46 4.64
C ASP A 73 -40.70 50.02 5.08
N SER A 74 -41.73 50.88 5.21
CA SER A 74 -41.84 52.35 5.36
C SER A 74 -43.26 52.77 5.83
N ARG A 75 -43.45 54.07 6.15
CA ARG A 75 -44.69 54.82 6.52
C ARG A 75 -45.05 54.80 8.04
N HIS A 76 -44.92 55.87 8.86
CA HIS A 76 -45.42 57.28 8.81
C HIS A 76 -46.95 57.35 9.12
N SER A 77 -47.53 58.03 10.13
CA SER A 77 -47.11 58.92 11.26
C SER A 77 -48.17 58.80 12.42
N GLY A 78 -47.91 59.01 13.72
CA GLY A 78 -47.92 60.29 14.48
C GLY A 78 -49.28 61.01 14.56
N PRO A 79 -49.75 61.65 15.67
CA PRO A 79 -49.20 61.83 17.04
C PRO A 79 -50.25 61.67 18.23
N PRO A 80 -49.91 61.94 19.51
CA PRO A 80 -50.79 61.74 20.68
C PRO A 80 -51.33 63.01 21.41
N ARG A 81 -52.47 62.91 22.10
CA ARG A 81 -53.03 63.86 23.12
C ARG A 81 -53.89 63.04 24.13
N ARG A 82 -53.71 63.07 25.46
CA ARG A 82 -53.77 64.11 26.55
C ARG A 82 -55.12 64.12 27.31
N TYR A 83 -55.04 63.81 28.63
CA TYR A 83 -55.78 64.42 29.76
C TYR A 83 -57.22 63.96 30.15
N ASP A 84 -57.33 63.23 31.28
CA ASP A 84 -58.08 63.48 32.57
C ASP A 84 -59.44 64.24 32.61
N PRO A 85 -60.27 64.22 33.71
CA PRO A 85 -60.43 63.29 34.86
C PRO A 85 -61.91 62.90 35.24
N ARG A 86 -62.07 61.94 36.18
CA ARG A 86 -63.15 61.77 37.23
C ARG A 86 -64.67 61.94 36.90
N ARG A 87 -65.46 60.89 37.22
CA ARG A 87 -66.66 61.00 38.10
C ARG A 87 -67.13 59.65 38.68
N ARG A 88 -67.63 59.66 39.93
CA ARG A 88 -68.39 58.55 40.56
C ARG A 88 -69.80 58.46 39.96
N TYR A 89 -70.40 57.27 40.00
CA TYR A 89 -71.67 57.06 40.72
C TYR A 89 -71.89 55.56 41.00
N ASP A 90 -72.26 55.22 42.22
CA ASP A 90 -72.63 53.87 42.65
C ASP A 90 -74.07 53.53 42.21
N SER A 91 -74.33 52.29 41.78
CA SER A 91 -75.68 51.69 41.63
C SER A 91 -75.60 50.16 41.49
N PRO A 92 -76.68 49.41 41.81
CA PRO A 92 -76.56 48.13 42.53
C PRO A 92 -76.35 46.87 41.66
N PRO A 93 -75.99 45.72 42.29
CA PRO A 93 -75.71 44.48 41.57
C PRO A 93 -77.01 43.79 41.13
N HIS A 94 -77.31 43.82 39.83
CA HIS A 94 -78.24 42.86 39.24
C HIS A 94 -77.48 41.61 38.77
N ASP A 95 -78.05 40.46 39.09
CA ASP A 95 -77.52 39.15 38.73
C ASP A 95 -77.45 39.00 37.21
N GLY A 96 -76.22 38.94 36.70
CA GLY A 96 -75.90 38.81 35.29
C GLY A 96 -74.79 37.77 35.07
N GLY A 97 -74.67 36.80 35.98
CA GLY A 97 -73.67 35.74 35.90
C GLY A 97 -73.81 34.89 34.63
N GLU A 98 -75.04 34.58 34.22
CA GLU A 98 -75.37 33.70 33.09
C GLU A 98 -75.07 34.30 31.71
N ILE A 99 -75.31 35.60 31.52
CA ILE A 99 -74.99 36.27 30.25
C ILE A 99 -73.47 36.44 30.10
N LYS A 100 -72.75 36.63 31.22
CA LYS A 100 -71.29 36.71 31.21
C LYS A 100 -70.63 35.34 31.00
N SER A 101 -71.14 34.26 31.60
CA SER A 101 -70.63 32.91 31.35
C SER A 101 -70.80 32.52 29.89
N THR A 102 -72.00 32.65 29.32
CA THR A 102 -72.29 32.31 27.91
C THR A 102 -71.45 33.12 26.92
N VAL A 103 -71.24 34.42 27.14
CA VAL A 103 -70.31 35.24 26.32
C VAL A 103 -68.85 34.77 26.46
N THR A 104 -68.40 34.36 27.65
CA THR A 104 -67.04 33.78 27.78
C THR A 104 -66.89 32.39 27.15
N GLU A 105 -67.96 31.61 27.08
CA GLU A 105 -67.97 30.30 26.39
C GLU A 105 -67.94 30.46 24.87
N LEU A 106 -68.71 31.40 24.31
CA LEU A 106 -68.60 31.80 22.91
C LEU A 106 -67.21 32.36 22.59
N GLY A 107 -66.62 33.16 23.48
CA GLY A 107 -65.24 33.63 23.35
C GLY A 107 -64.21 32.49 23.29
N LYS A 108 -64.37 31.45 24.12
CA LYS A 108 -63.53 30.25 24.11
C LYS A 108 -63.70 29.43 22.82
N SER A 109 -64.93 29.26 22.33
CA SER A 109 -65.19 28.50 21.09
C SER A 109 -64.64 29.21 19.85
N VAL A 110 -64.76 30.54 19.77
CA VAL A 110 -64.18 31.35 18.69
C VAL A 110 -62.65 31.35 18.74
N ALA A 111 -62.04 31.40 19.94
CA ALA A 111 -60.60 31.24 20.09
C ALA A 111 -60.13 29.86 19.60
N ALA A 112 -60.80 28.78 20.02
CA ALA A 112 -60.47 27.42 19.59
C ALA A 112 -60.61 27.22 18.07
N MET A 113 -61.63 27.81 17.43
CA MET A 113 -61.74 27.81 15.96
C MET A 113 -60.60 28.57 15.29
N LYS A 114 -60.23 29.74 15.82
CA LYS A 114 -59.11 30.53 15.29
C LYS A 114 -57.79 29.76 15.36
N ASP A 115 -57.51 29.15 16.51
CA ASP A 115 -56.30 28.32 16.72
C ASP A 115 -56.27 27.13 15.74
N PHE A 116 -57.40 26.50 15.44
CA PHE A 116 -57.49 25.44 14.44
C PHE A 116 -57.18 25.92 13.01
N PHE A 117 -57.68 27.10 12.61
CA PHE A 117 -57.34 27.70 11.31
C PHE A 117 -55.87 28.13 11.23
N ASP A 118 -55.31 28.67 12.31
CA ASP A 118 -53.90 29.05 12.38
C ASP A 118 -52.97 27.83 12.36
N GLU A 119 -53.31 26.74 13.07
CA GLU A 119 -52.56 25.48 12.99
C GLU A 119 -52.67 24.83 11.61
N ALA A 120 -53.84 24.88 10.95
CA ALA A 120 -54.02 24.40 9.59
C ALA A 120 -53.20 25.21 8.57
N ARG A 121 -53.10 26.53 8.76
CA ARG A 121 -52.27 27.44 7.95
C ARG A 121 -50.78 27.12 8.12
N LEU A 122 -50.29 26.99 9.36
CA LEU A 122 -48.91 26.61 9.65
C LEU A 122 -48.56 25.22 9.08
N LYS A 123 -49.46 24.23 9.17
CA LYS A 123 -49.30 22.90 8.54
C LYS A 123 -49.25 22.97 7.02
N LYS A 124 -49.90 23.95 6.37
CA LYS A 124 -49.82 24.18 4.92
C LYS A 124 -48.48 24.80 4.53
N GLU A 125 -48.06 25.85 5.23
CA GLU A 125 -46.77 26.53 5.02
C GLU A 125 -45.57 25.59 5.23
N GLU A 126 -45.60 24.74 6.27
CA GLU A 126 -44.54 23.78 6.50
C GLU A 126 -44.46 22.72 5.39
N LYS A 127 -45.62 22.24 4.89
CA LYS A 127 -45.67 21.33 3.73
C LYS A 127 -45.07 21.98 2.48
N GLU A 128 -45.28 23.28 2.28
CA GLU A 128 -44.67 24.02 1.14
C GLU A 128 -43.18 24.28 1.33
N ARG A 129 -42.71 24.55 2.56
CA ARG A 129 -41.27 24.65 2.86
C ARG A 129 -40.56 23.32 2.60
N ARG A 130 -41.11 22.21 3.10
CA ARG A 130 -40.60 20.84 2.84
C ARG A 130 -40.62 20.48 1.35
N LYS A 131 -41.63 20.92 0.59
CA LYS A 131 -41.66 20.76 -0.89
C LYS A 131 -40.54 21.54 -1.58
N ARG A 132 -40.25 22.78 -1.17
CA ARG A 132 -39.15 23.59 -1.70
C ARG A 132 -37.79 22.99 -1.36
N GLU A 133 -37.55 22.66 -0.09
CA GLU A 133 -36.32 21.98 0.38
C GLU A 133 -36.04 20.68 -0.39
N LYS A 134 -37.09 19.86 -0.65
CA LYS A 134 -36.94 18.63 -1.45
C LYS A 134 -36.53 18.90 -2.90
N LYS A 135 -37.17 19.87 -3.58
CA LYS A 135 -36.81 20.24 -4.97
C LYS A 135 -35.38 20.79 -5.07
N GLU A 136 -34.95 21.58 -4.09
CA GLU A 136 -33.58 22.13 -4.05
C GLU A 136 -32.53 21.05 -3.77
N ALA A 137 -32.83 20.06 -2.90
CA ALA A 137 -31.97 18.92 -2.67
C ALA A 137 -31.82 18.04 -3.93
N GLU A 138 -32.92 17.80 -4.64
CA GLU A 138 -32.96 17.03 -5.90
C GLU A 138 -32.17 17.73 -7.02
N ALA A 139 -32.29 19.06 -7.13
CA ALA A 139 -31.49 19.86 -8.08
C ALA A 139 -29.98 19.79 -7.78
N ARG A 140 -29.58 19.89 -6.50
CA ARG A 140 -28.17 19.74 -6.10
C ARG A 140 -27.63 18.34 -6.37
N GLU A 141 -28.44 17.30 -6.19
CA GLU A 141 -28.03 15.93 -6.49
C GLU A 141 -27.88 15.70 -8.00
N ALA A 142 -28.78 16.26 -8.82
CA ALA A 142 -28.67 16.21 -10.29
C ALA A 142 -27.38 16.89 -10.79
N GLU A 143 -27.04 18.07 -10.26
CA GLU A 143 -25.81 18.77 -10.62
C GLU A 143 -24.55 17.98 -10.21
N GLU A 144 -24.54 17.34 -9.03
CA GLU A 144 -23.42 16.49 -8.62
C GLU A 144 -23.27 15.27 -9.54
N ARG A 145 -24.38 14.60 -9.90
CA ARG A 145 -24.37 13.49 -10.86
C ARG A 145 -23.79 13.91 -12.22
N GLU A 146 -24.19 15.05 -12.75
CA GLU A 146 -23.67 15.58 -14.02
C GLU A 146 -22.16 15.91 -13.94
N ARG A 147 -21.71 16.53 -12.82
CA ARG A 147 -20.30 16.79 -12.54
C ARG A 147 -19.48 15.49 -12.45
N LEU A 148 -20.05 14.41 -11.91
CA LEU A 148 -19.42 13.08 -11.86
C LEU A 148 -19.37 12.42 -13.25
N GLU A 149 -20.43 12.52 -14.05
CA GLU A 149 -20.48 11.99 -15.40
C GLU A 149 -19.49 12.70 -16.34
N LYS A 150 -19.43 14.03 -16.30
CA LYS A 150 -18.41 14.84 -17.02
C LYS A 150 -16.98 14.44 -16.62
N LYS A 151 -16.73 14.11 -15.35
CA LYS A 151 -15.44 13.56 -14.88
C LYS A 151 -15.19 12.13 -15.35
N ALA A 152 -16.23 11.29 -15.45
CA ALA A 152 -16.13 9.93 -15.96
C ALA A 152 -15.80 9.92 -17.46
N LYS A 153 -16.51 10.72 -18.27
CA LYS A 153 -16.26 10.91 -19.71
C LYS A 153 -14.82 11.36 -19.99
N LYS A 154 -14.33 12.41 -19.31
CA LYS A 154 -12.93 12.87 -19.42
C LYS A 154 -11.89 11.81 -19.02
N LYS A 155 -12.19 10.95 -18.04
CA LYS A 155 -11.30 9.83 -17.65
C LYS A 155 -11.31 8.71 -18.68
N ALA A 156 -12.47 8.35 -19.22
CA ALA A 156 -12.59 7.33 -20.25
C ALA A 156 -11.86 7.76 -21.54
N GLU A 157 -12.01 9.01 -21.95
CA GLU A 157 -11.31 9.59 -23.09
C GLU A 157 -9.78 9.60 -22.88
N LYS A 158 -9.30 10.04 -21.71
CA LYS A 158 -7.87 9.97 -21.37
C LYS A 158 -7.33 8.54 -21.40
N CYS A 159 -8.12 7.57 -20.91
CA CYS A 159 -7.75 6.16 -20.92
C CYS A 159 -7.66 5.60 -22.35
N LYS A 160 -8.56 5.99 -23.27
CA LYS A 160 -8.47 5.63 -24.69
C LYS A 160 -7.18 6.16 -25.33
N ARG A 161 -6.89 7.46 -25.18
CA ARG A 161 -5.65 8.07 -25.70
C ARG A 161 -4.38 7.42 -25.14
N GLU A 162 -4.38 7.03 -23.86
CA GLU A 162 -3.26 6.30 -23.24
C GLU A 162 -3.08 4.88 -23.81
N LEU A 163 -4.18 4.18 -24.13
CA LEU A 163 -4.15 2.86 -24.76
C LEU A 163 -3.68 2.94 -26.22
N GLU A 164 -4.10 3.95 -26.98
CA GLU A 164 -3.64 4.21 -28.35
C GLU A 164 -2.12 4.47 -28.40
N LEU A 165 -1.59 5.31 -27.50
CA LEU A 165 -0.15 5.55 -27.36
C LEU A 165 0.62 4.32 -26.84
N GLU A 166 -0.02 3.41 -26.11
CA GLU A 166 0.60 2.13 -25.73
C GLU A 166 0.62 1.14 -26.91
N ALA A 167 -0.42 1.11 -27.76
CA ALA A 167 -0.45 0.32 -28.98
C ALA A 167 0.65 0.74 -29.95
N GLN A 168 0.79 2.05 -30.22
CA GLN A 168 1.86 2.59 -31.08
C GLN A 168 3.27 2.17 -30.59
N ARG A 169 3.55 2.29 -29.29
CA ARG A 169 4.84 1.83 -28.73
C ARG A 169 5.06 0.32 -28.80
N ARG A 170 3.99 -0.49 -28.82
CA ARG A 170 4.11 -1.94 -29.04
C ARG A 170 4.38 -2.26 -30.51
N GLU A 171 3.87 -1.47 -31.45
CA GLU A 171 4.19 -1.59 -32.88
C GLU A 171 5.61 -1.13 -33.20
N GLU A 172 6.09 -0.05 -32.58
CA GLU A 172 7.50 0.37 -32.63
C GLU A 172 8.42 -0.74 -32.12
N LEU A 173 8.17 -1.25 -30.90
CA LEU A 173 8.92 -2.37 -30.35
C LEU A 173 8.83 -3.64 -31.21
N ARG A 174 7.71 -3.87 -31.91
CA ARG A 174 7.60 -5.00 -32.85
C ARG A 174 8.54 -4.80 -34.04
N LYS A 175 8.56 -3.62 -34.65
CA LYS A 175 9.50 -3.29 -35.75
C LYS A 175 10.96 -3.43 -35.33
N ASP A 176 11.32 -2.94 -34.14
CA ASP A 176 12.68 -3.08 -33.60
C ASP A 176 13.07 -4.55 -33.37
N ASN A 177 12.14 -5.39 -32.88
CA ASN A 177 12.38 -6.83 -32.73
C ASN A 177 12.47 -7.54 -34.09
N ASP A 178 11.62 -7.21 -35.05
CA ASP A 178 11.64 -7.79 -36.40
C ASP A 178 12.96 -7.44 -37.11
N ILE A 179 13.48 -6.22 -36.95
CA ILE A 179 14.83 -5.82 -37.43
C ILE A 179 15.93 -6.62 -36.72
N HIS A 180 15.87 -6.77 -35.39
CA HIS A 180 16.85 -7.57 -34.66
C HIS A 180 16.83 -9.06 -35.01
N LEU A 181 15.66 -9.61 -35.38
CA LEU A 181 15.53 -10.97 -35.89
C LEU A 181 16.12 -11.09 -37.30
N ALA A 182 15.84 -10.14 -38.19
CA ALA A 182 16.43 -10.10 -39.52
C ALA A 182 17.96 -10.07 -39.47
N ILE A 183 18.57 -9.18 -38.67
CA ILE A 183 20.03 -9.10 -38.49
C ILE A 183 20.60 -10.45 -38.03
N ARG A 184 19.99 -11.11 -37.03
CA ARG A 184 20.45 -12.41 -36.54
C ARG A 184 20.27 -13.54 -37.56
N LEU A 185 19.24 -13.50 -38.39
CA LEU A 185 19.04 -14.46 -39.45
C LEU A 185 20.12 -14.29 -40.53
N SER A 186 20.40 -13.07 -40.97
CA SER A 186 21.50 -12.79 -41.90
C SER A 186 22.87 -13.18 -41.34
N GLU A 187 23.17 -12.86 -40.08
CA GLU A 187 24.39 -13.33 -39.40
C GLU A 187 24.48 -14.86 -39.39
N MET A 188 23.37 -15.59 -39.18
CA MET A 188 23.37 -17.06 -39.22
C MET A 188 23.50 -17.61 -40.65
N GLU A 189 22.89 -16.96 -41.65
CA GLU A 189 23.01 -17.32 -43.07
C GLU A 189 24.45 -17.14 -43.57
N GLU A 190 25.12 -16.04 -43.24
CA GLU A 190 26.54 -15.80 -43.54
C GLU A 190 27.44 -16.84 -42.87
N ASN A 191 27.21 -17.11 -41.57
CA ASN A 191 27.95 -18.16 -40.85
C ASN A 191 27.68 -19.58 -41.41
N PHE A 192 26.48 -19.84 -41.95
CA PHE A 192 26.16 -21.10 -42.60
C PHE A 192 26.82 -21.20 -43.98
N ALA A 193 26.76 -20.15 -44.80
CA ALA A 193 27.44 -20.07 -46.09
C ALA A 193 28.95 -20.29 -45.94
N HIS A 194 29.60 -19.61 -44.99
CA HIS A 194 31.03 -19.82 -44.69
C HIS A 194 31.35 -21.27 -44.30
N LYS A 195 30.51 -21.93 -43.49
CA LYS A 195 30.68 -23.36 -43.17
C LYS A 195 30.50 -24.24 -44.39
N VAL A 196 29.45 -24.03 -45.17
CA VAL A 196 29.17 -24.79 -46.40
C VAL A 196 30.30 -24.64 -47.40
N ASP A 197 30.81 -23.42 -47.66
CA ASP A 197 31.92 -23.22 -48.59
C ASP A 197 33.26 -23.77 -48.05
N SER A 198 33.50 -23.76 -46.74
CA SER A 198 34.69 -24.41 -46.16
C SER A 198 34.68 -25.94 -46.30
N ILE A 199 33.50 -26.57 -46.34
CA ILE A 199 33.32 -28.02 -46.54
C ILE A 199 33.31 -28.38 -48.04
N ILE A 200 32.59 -27.60 -48.85
CA ILE A 200 32.35 -27.90 -50.27
C ILE A 200 33.49 -27.38 -51.16
N GLY A 201 34.21 -26.32 -50.77
CA GLY A 201 35.36 -25.78 -51.51
C GLY A 201 36.40 -26.84 -51.88
N PRO A 202 36.96 -27.59 -50.91
CA PRO A 202 37.89 -28.70 -51.18
C PRO A 202 37.30 -29.80 -52.07
N LEU A 203 36.00 -30.11 -51.93
CA LEU A 203 35.31 -31.08 -52.77
C LEU A 203 35.18 -30.60 -54.23
N ARG A 204 34.92 -29.31 -54.47
CA ARG A 204 34.90 -28.73 -55.83
C ARG A 204 36.26 -28.77 -56.50
N GLU A 205 37.35 -28.68 -55.74
CA GLU A 205 38.72 -28.81 -56.28
C GLU A 205 39.08 -30.26 -56.60
N LEU A 206 38.70 -31.22 -55.74
CA LEU A 206 38.82 -32.65 -56.05
C LEU A 206 38.02 -33.04 -57.31
N MET A 207 36.81 -32.50 -57.50
CA MET A 207 36.00 -32.77 -58.71
C MET A 207 36.55 -32.15 -60.01
N LYS A 208 37.45 -31.17 -59.94
CA LYS A 208 38.14 -30.63 -61.14
C LYS A 208 39.23 -31.57 -61.64
N HIS A 209 39.77 -32.44 -60.79
CA HIS A 209 40.79 -33.41 -61.18
C HIS A 209 40.20 -34.71 -61.75
N GLY A 210 39.86 -34.66 -63.04
CA GLY A 210 39.92 -35.82 -63.94
C GLY A 210 38.95 -36.99 -63.67
N LYS A 211 37.88 -37.06 -64.46
CA LYS A 211 37.03 -38.25 -64.59
C LYS A 211 37.88 -39.49 -64.98
N LYS A 212 38.14 -40.40 -64.04
CA LYS A 212 38.27 -41.83 -64.39
C LYS A 212 36.87 -42.41 -64.52
N LYS A 213 36.58 -42.99 -65.68
CA LYS A 213 35.28 -43.54 -66.05
C LYS A 213 35.07 -44.85 -65.26
N VAL A 214 34.30 -44.78 -64.17
CA VAL A 214 33.83 -45.96 -63.43
C VAL A 214 32.47 -46.36 -63.99
N THR A 215 32.42 -47.55 -64.60
CA THR A 215 31.17 -48.24 -64.94
C THR A 215 30.47 -48.69 -63.66
N TYR A 216 29.18 -48.40 -63.57
CA TYR A 216 28.28 -48.99 -62.58
C TYR A 216 27.42 -50.04 -63.28
N ASP A 217 27.42 -51.26 -62.76
CA ASP A 217 26.37 -52.24 -63.02
C ASP A 217 25.15 -51.97 -62.14
N GLU A 218 23.97 -52.29 -62.65
CA GLU A 218 22.69 -52.09 -61.98
C GLU A 218 22.43 -53.19 -60.94
N LYS A 219 22.04 -52.82 -59.70
CA LYS A 219 21.30 -53.76 -58.83
C LYS A 219 20.41 -53.10 -57.76
N SER A 220 19.09 -53.14 -58.04
CA SER A 220 17.93 -53.37 -57.16
C SER A 220 17.77 -52.75 -55.75
N GLU A 221 16.57 -52.20 -55.55
CA GLU A 221 15.67 -52.40 -54.38
C GLU A 221 15.91 -51.67 -53.04
N SER A 222 15.06 -50.65 -52.82
CA SER A 222 14.16 -50.48 -51.66
C SER A 222 14.35 -51.36 -50.43
N THR A 223 14.63 -50.74 -49.27
CA THR A 223 13.71 -50.75 -48.10
C THR A 223 13.94 -49.55 -47.17
N SER A 224 12.82 -49.06 -46.63
CA SER A 224 12.61 -48.56 -45.26
C SER A 224 13.70 -48.91 -44.23
N ASP A 225 14.06 -47.96 -43.35
CA ASP A 225 13.68 -48.05 -41.92
C ASP A 225 14.04 -46.79 -41.09
N GLU A 226 13.27 -46.59 -40.02
CA GLU A 226 13.38 -45.48 -39.06
C GLU A 226 14.47 -45.76 -38.01
N GLU A 227 15.60 -45.03 -38.04
CA GLU A 227 16.67 -45.18 -37.04
C GLU A 227 16.57 -44.13 -35.92
N SER A 228 16.63 -44.58 -34.66
CA SER A 228 16.18 -43.83 -33.49
C SER A 228 17.28 -43.12 -32.70
N ASP A 229 17.09 -41.82 -32.42
CA ASP A 229 17.94 -40.97 -31.56
C ASP A 229 18.01 -41.42 -30.08
N THR A 230 18.76 -42.49 -29.77
CA THR A 230 18.95 -42.96 -28.38
C THR A 230 20.40 -43.24 -27.96
N SER A 231 21.38 -43.20 -28.86
CA SER A 231 22.79 -43.54 -28.56
C SER A 231 23.58 -42.47 -27.80
N VAL A 232 23.24 -41.19 -27.96
CA VAL A 232 24.05 -40.04 -27.48
C VAL A 232 24.07 -39.87 -25.95
N THR A 233 23.04 -40.36 -25.24
CA THR A 233 22.96 -40.21 -23.77
C THR A 233 23.81 -41.23 -23.01
N GLN A 234 24.06 -42.40 -23.59
CA GLN A 234 24.84 -43.48 -22.98
C GLN A 234 26.35 -43.22 -23.03
N GLU A 235 26.84 -42.55 -24.08
CA GLU A 235 28.26 -42.18 -24.20
C GLU A 235 28.68 -41.13 -23.15
N LEU A 236 27.76 -40.22 -22.78
CA LEU A 236 28.02 -39.20 -21.75
C LEU A 236 28.11 -39.79 -20.34
N SER A 237 27.35 -40.83 -20.01
CA SER A 237 27.43 -41.46 -18.67
C SER A 237 28.76 -42.17 -18.46
N ALA A 238 29.28 -42.86 -19.47
CA ALA A 238 30.58 -43.54 -19.42
C ALA A 238 31.75 -42.54 -19.20
N ARG A 239 31.69 -41.35 -19.80
CA ARG A 239 32.72 -40.31 -19.59
C ARG A 239 32.69 -39.68 -18.19
N THR A 240 31.56 -39.70 -17.49
CA THR A 240 31.48 -39.17 -16.11
C THR A 240 32.07 -40.10 -15.05
N GLU A 241 32.13 -41.42 -15.28
CA GLU A 241 32.67 -42.38 -14.30
C GLU A 241 34.21 -42.37 -14.21
N GLN A 242 34.91 -41.79 -15.21
CA GLN A 242 36.38 -41.71 -15.22
C GLN A 242 36.97 -40.54 -14.42
N LEU A 243 36.15 -39.64 -13.84
CA LEU A 243 36.62 -38.48 -13.07
C LEU A 243 36.92 -38.80 -11.59
N HIS A 244 37.87 -39.72 -11.36
CA HIS A 244 38.27 -40.18 -10.03
C HIS A 244 39.33 -39.26 -9.39
N ILE A 245 38.89 -38.27 -8.59
CA ILE A 245 39.81 -37.34 -7.89
C ILE A 245 40.45 -38.03 -6.66
N SER A 246 41.65 -38.58 -6.83
CA SER A 246 42.38 -39.31 -5.78
C SER A 246 43.29 -38.43 -4.89
N GLU A 247 43.57 -37.18 -5.26
CA GLU A 247 44.63 -36.38 -4.62
C GLU A 247 44.12 -35.37 -3.57
N LYS A 248 43.93 -35.84 -2.32
CA LYS A 248 43.74 -34.96 -1.16
C LYS A 248 45.09 -34.46 -0.64
N ARG A 249 45.46 -33.23 -0.99
CA ARG A 249 46.69 -32.57 -0.51
C ARG A 249 46.72 -32.51 1.03
N LYS A 250 47.78 -33.06 1.63
CA LYS A 250 48.02 -32.96 3.08
C LYS A 250 48.44 -31.53 3.45
N ARG A 251 47.94 -31.03 4.58
CA ARG A 251 48.37 -29.76 5.18
C ARG A 251 49.71 -29.98 5.88
N GLY A 252 50.72 -29.14 5.60
CA GLY A 252 52.03 -29.25 6.24
C GLY A 252 52.01 -28.93 7.74
N PRO A 253 53.09 -29.24 8.48
CA PRO A 253 53.24 -28.87 9.88
C PRO A 253 53.21 -27.34 10.05
N GLY A 254 52.56 -26.85 11.10
CA GLY A 254 52.60 -25.43 11.45
C GLY A 254 53.91 -25.07 12.15
N PRO A 255 54.41 -23.83 12.00
CA PRO A 255 55.56 -23.37 12.75
C PRO A 255 55.23 -23.25 14.24
N GLU A 256 56.14 -23.72 15.09
CA GLU A 256 56.13 -23.44 16.53
C GLU A 256 56.37 -21.94 16.76
N PHE A 257 55.67 -21.40 17.76
CA PHE A 257 55.85 -20.03 18.23
C PHE A 257 56.23 -20.11 19.71
N ASP A 258 57.45 -19.69 20.03
CA ASP A 258 57.97 -19.69 21.39
C ASP A 258 57.19 -18.76 22.33
N ASP A 259 57.28 -19.07 23.62
CA ASP A 259 56.49 -18.49 24.70
C ASP A 259 56.52 -16.95 24.74
N SER A 260 55.34 -16.35 24.58
CA SER A 260 55.09 -14.95 24.92
C SER A 260 54.39 -14.85 26.28
N PRO A 261 54.88 -14.01 27.22
CA PRO A 261 54.39 -14.01 28.60
C PRO A 261 52.93 -13.51 28.70
N PRO A 262 52.18 -13.95 29.72
CA PRO A 262 50.76 -13.66 29.86
C PRO A 262 50.52 -12.17 30.19
N ILE A 263 49.91 -11.43 29.27
CA ILE A 263 49.40 -10.09 29.54
C ILE A 263 48.17 -10.16 30.45
N GLU A 264 48.30 -9.59 31.65
CA GLU A 264 47.19 -9.41 32.59
C GLU A 264 46.20 -8.35 32.05
N LEU A 265 44.93 -8.73 31.91
CA LEU A 265 43.87 -7.82 31.49
C LEU A 265 43.16 -7.21 32.71
N PRO A 266 43.04 -5.88 32.82
CA PRO A 266 42.40 -5.24 33.97
C PRO A 266 40.90 -5.53 34.06
N LEU A 267 40.39 -5.70 35.28
CA LEU A 267 38.96 -5.93 35.55
C LEU A 267 38.08 -4.84 34.93
N LYS A 268 37.16 -5.24 34.05
CA LYS A 268 36.17 -4.36 33.42
C LYS A 268 35.18 -3.81 34.45
N ARG A 269 35.49 -2.62 34.97
CA ARG A 269 34.55 -1.79 35.76
C ARG A 269 33.29 -1.50 34.95
N THR A 270 32.14 -2.03 35.40
CA THR A 270 30.84 -1.69 34.82
C THR A 270 30.34 -0.34 35.38
N PRO A 271 29.97 0.64 34.54
CA PRO A 271 29.37 1.87 35.04
C PRO A 271 27.94 1.59 35.54
N LYS A 272 27.71 1.83 36.83
CA LYS A 272 26.38 1.73 37.46
C LYS A 272 25.39 2.65 36.73
N LYS A 273 24.38 2.07 36.06
CA LYS A 273 23.27 2.86 35.50
C LYS A 273 22.39 3.38 36.64
N GLY A 274 22.46 4.68 36.91
CA GLY A 274 21.55 5.35 37.83
C GLY A 274 20.10 5.20 37.39
N ALA A 275 19.27 4.63 38.26
CA ALA A 275 17.84 4.45 38.02
C ALA A 275 17.07 5.73 38.35
N LEU A 276 17.03 6.67 37.39
CA LEU A 276 16.12 7.81 37.48
C LEU A 276 14.67 7.34 37.25
N LYS A 277 13.92 7.24 38.36
CA LYS A 277 12.49 6.96 38.38
C LYS A 277 11.73 8.07 37.63
N PRO A 278 10.82 7.77 36.69
CA PRO A 278 9.88 8.77 36.19
C PRO A 278 8.93 9.19 37.32
N THR A 279 8.99 10.45 37.72
CA THR A 279 8.14 11.05 38.75
C THR A 279 6.65 10.91 38.39
N ARG A 280 5.83 10.43 39.33
CA ARG A 280 4.37 10.38 39.17
C ARG A 280 3.82 11.82 39.14
N LEU A 281 3.38 12.29 37.98
CA LEU A 281 2.53 13.48 37.90
C LEU A 281 1.09 13.11 38.22
N ILE A 282 0.61 13.62 39.35
CA ILE A 282 -0.76 13.51 39.84
C ILE A 282 -1.60 14.63 39.21
N GLY A 283 -2.86 14.32 38.87
CA GLY A 283 -3.96 15.30 38.92
C GLY A 283 -4.22 16.13 37.66
N ARG A 284 -5.31 15.78 36.96
CA ARG A 284 -6.46 16.70 36.91
C ARG A 284 -7.77 15.96 36.62
N MET A 285 -8.71 16.10 37.55
CA MET A 285 -10.13 15.80 37.32
C MET A 285 -10.71 16.81 36.32
N THR A 286 -11.69 16.39 35.52
CA THR A 286 -13.05 16.97 35.43
C THR A 286 -13.71 16.63 34.08
N ARG A 287 -14.80 15.86 34.14
CA ARG A 287 -16.19 16.34 33.91
C ARG A 287 -17.11 15.14 33.79
N ALA A 288 -18.07 15.04 34.71
CA ALA A 288 -19.16 14.08 34.61
C ALA A 288 -19.97 14.35 33.33
N ARG A 289 -20.39 13.29 32.65
CA ARG A 289 -21.46 13.36 31.66
C ARG A 289 -22.74 12.88 32.33
N THR A 290 -23.74 13.76 32.36
CA THR A 290 -25.09 13.47 32.84
C THR A 290 -25.72 12.38 31.97
N THR A 291 -26.21 11.32 32.60
CA THR A 291 -26.95 10.24 31.94
C THR A 291 -28.42 10.62 31.83
N VAL A 292 -28.91 10.78 30.60
CA VAL A 292 -30.35 10.90 30.33
C VAL A 292 -31.02 9.57 30.67
N LYS A 293 -32.03 9.59 31.54
CA LYS A 293 -32.88 8.42 31.85
C LYS A 293 -33.83 8.18 30.67
N ALA A 294 -33.78 7.01 30.07
CA ALA A 294 -34.84 6.52 29.18
C ALA A 294 -35.78 5.59 29.98
N PRO A 295 -37.11 5.79 29.94
CA PRO A 295 -38.08 4.84 30.49
C PRO A 295 -38.23 3.64 29.53
N GLY A 296 -38.28 2.42 30.06
CA GLY A 296 -38.31 1.19 29.26
C GLY A 296 -37.63 0.04 30.00
N SER A 297 -38.29 -0.47 31.04
CA SER A 297 -37.78 -1.53 31.92
C SER A 297 -37.80 -2.91 31.23
N VAL A 298 -36.81 -3.16 30.36
CA VAL A 298 -36.47 -4.54 29.96
C VAL A 298 -36.15 -5.34 31.22
N LYS A 299 -36.85 -6.47 31.41
CA LYS A 299 -36.77 -7.33 32.61
C LYS A 299 -35.30 -7.58 32.98
N ARG A 300 -34.92 -7.23 34.21
CA ARG A 300 -33.54 -7.39 34.68
C ARG A 300 -33.24 -8.88 34.81
N ILE A 301 -32.33 -9.40 33.99
CA ILE A 301 -31.74 -10.73 34.22
C ILE A 301 -31.06 -10.68 35.59
N SER A 302 -31.54 -11.54 36.48
CA SER A 302 -31.08 -11.65 37.86
C SER A 302 -30.15 -12.85 38.01
N PRO A 303 -29.30 -12.90 39.04
CA PRO A 303 -28.46 -14.07 39.31
C PRO A 303 -29.24 -15.39 39.50
N ARG A 304 -30.56 -15.35 39.76
CA ARG A 304 -31.41 -16.54 39.84
C ARG A 304 -31.50 -17.27 38.50
N ILE A 305 -31.71 -16.56 37.39
CA ILE A 305 -31.82 -17.17 36.05
C ILE A 305 -30.51 -17.90 35.68
N CYS A 306 -29.37 -17.31 36.05
CA CYS A 306 -28.06 -17.94 35.83
C CYS A 306 -27.88 -19.20 36.70
N LYS A 307 -28.37 -19.18 37.94
CA LYS A 307 -28.36 -20.35 38.84
C LYS A 307 -29.32 -21.46 38.37
N GLU A 308 -30.48 -21.09 37.82
CA GLU A 308 -31.47 -22.00 37.22
C GLU A 308 -30.91 -22.69 35.96
N GLU A 309 -30.19 -21.96 35.10
CA GLU A 309 -29.60 -22.50 33.85
C GLU A 309 -28.17 -23.07 34.02
N GLY A 310 -27.65 -23.18 35.25
CA GLY A 310 -26.30 -23.71 35.51
C GLY A 310 -25.15 -22.83 35.00
N VAL A 311 -25.40 -21.55 34.75
CA VAL A 311 -24.46 -20.59 34.15
C VAL A 311 -23.75 -19.75 35.23
N PRO A 312 -22.40 -19.64 35.23
CA PRO A 312 -21.68 -18.76 36.15
C PRO A 312 -21.96 -17.27 35.87
N TYR A 313 -22.23 -16.50 36.92
CA TYR A 313 -22.60 -15.08 36.83
C TYR A 313 -21.38 -14.14 36.85
N ASP A 314 -20.55 -14.19 35.80
CA ASP A 314 -19.35 -13.35 35.66
C ASP A 314 -19.64 -11.93 35.13
N GLY A 315 -20.80 -11.38 35.50
CA GLY A 315 -21.27 -10.06 35.10
C GLY A 315 -22.38 -10.08 34.05
N LYS A 316 -23.19 -9.01 34.05
CA LYS A 316 -24.49 -8.97 33.37
C LYS A 316 -24.45 -9.24 31.86
N ILE A 317 -23.39 -8.84 31.16
CA ILE A 317 -23.30 -9.01 29.70
C ILE A 317 -22.89 -10.43 29.34
N ASP A 318 -21.88 -10.97 30.03
CA ASP A 318 -21.38 -12.33 29.75
C ASP A 318 -22.39 -13.39 30.20
N ALA A 319 -23.12 -13.15 31.29
CA ALA A 319 -24.28 -13.94 31.71
C ALA A 319 -25.39 -14.03 30.62
N ILE A 320 -25.67 -12.93 29.91
CA ILE A 320 -26.64 -12.93 28.79
C ILE A 320 -26.20 -13.86 27.66
N PHE A 321 -24.92 -13.80 27.29
CA PHE A 321 -24.38 -14.63 26.21
C PHE A 321 -24.32 -16.10 26.60
N ALA A 322 -23.90 -16.42 27.83
CA ALA A 322 -23.83 -17.79 28.30
C ALA A 322 -25.23 -18.44 28.45
N ILE A 323 -26.24 -17.71 28.93
CA ILE A 323 -27.66 -18.13 28.89
C ILE A 323 -28.12 -18.41 27.45
N ALA A 324 -27.83 -17.51 26.52
CA ALA A 324 -28.22 -17.67 25.11
C ALA A 324 -27.54 -18.87 24.44
N ASP A 325 -26.25 -19.11 24.75
CA ASP A 325 -25.49 -20.25 24.23
C ASP A 325 -25.97 -21.58 24.86
N ASN A 326 -26.35 -21.62 26.15
CA ASN A 326 -26.83 -22.85 26.79
C ASN A 326 -28.20 -23.27 26.24
N ARG A 327 -29.17 -22.33 26.17
CA ARG A 327 -30.47 -22.55 25.52
C ARG A 327 -30.35 -22.94 24.05
N ALA A 328 -29.31 -22.48 23.35
CA ALA A 328 -29.03 -22.89 21.98
C ALA A 328 -28.52 -24.34 21.90
N LYS A 329 -27.66 -24.79 22.83
CA LYS A 329 -27.23 -26.20 22.90
C LYS A 329 -28.42 -27.13 23.11
N GLU A 330 -29.22 -26.86 24.14
CA GLU A 330 -30.43 -27.64 24.47
C GLU A 330 -31.39 -27.71 23.28
N LYS A 331 -31.67 -26.57 22.62
CA LYS A 331 -32.63 -26.52 21.52
C LYS A 331 -32.14 -27.21 20.23
N TYR A 332 -30.83 -27.31 20.02
CA TYR A 332 -30.26 -27.81 18.77
C TYR A 332 -29.48 -29.12 18.91
N GLY A 333 -29.54 -29.79 20.08
CA GLY A 333 -28.90 -31.10 20.31
C GLY A 333 -27.39 -31.07 20.07
N LEU A 334 -26.74 -29.94 20.43
CA LEU A 334 -25.32 -29.69 20.16
C LEU A 334 -24.42 -30.24 21.28
N ASP A 335 -24.62 -31.51 21.57
CA ASP A 335 -23.79 -32.27 22.51
C ASP A 335 -22.41 -32.58 21.92
N SER A 336 -21.47 -32.84 22.82
CA SER A 336 -20.02 -32.94 22.62
C SER A 336 -19.56 -33.52 21.26
N VAL A 337 -19.01 -32.65 20.41
CA VAL A 337 -17.90 -33.09 19.54
C VAL A 337 -16.65 -33.12 20.40
N ASP A 338 -16.15 -34.33 20.67
CA ASP A 338 -15.00 -34.54 21.55
C ASP A 338 -13.79 -33.69 21.14
N ALA A 339 -13.21 -32.99 22.12
CA ALA A 339 -12.19 -31.98 21.90
C ALA A 339 -10.78 -32.53 21.61
N THR A 340 -10.65 -33.82 21.30
CA THR A 340 -9.39 -34.58 21.29
C THR A 340 -9.20 -35.51 20.09
N GLU A 341 -9.71 -35.15 18.91
CA GLU A 341 -9.05 -35.59 17.67
C GLU A 341 -8.03 -34.55 17.21
N VAL A 342 -6.75 -34.91 17.36
CA VAL A 342 -5.63 -34.19 16.74
C VAL A 342 -5.67 -34.48 15.25
N ILE A 343 -6.48 -33.71 14.51
CA ILE A 343 -6.53 -33.79 13.05
C ILE A 343 -5.14 -33.44 12.52
N ALA A 344 -4.42 -34.48 12.08
CA ALA A 344 -3.21 -34.35 11.29
C ALA A 344 -3.58 -33.67 9.96
N LEU A 345 -3.40 -32.35 9.91
CA LEU A 345 -3.62 -31.57 8.69
C LEU A 345 -2.46 -31.79 7.72
N GLU A 346 -2.42 -32.97 7.11
CA GLU A 346 -1.65 -33.25 5.91
C GLU A 346 -2.28 -32.46 4.75
N ASP A 347 -1.79 -31.23 4.56
CA ASP A 347 -2.20 -30.34 3.49
C ASP A 347 -1.74 -30.90 2.12
N ASN A 348 -2.54 -31.79 1.51
CA ASN A 348 -2.48 -32.03 0.06
C ASN A 348 -2.85 -30.73 -0.67
N GLU A 349 -1.85 -30.03 -1.20
CA GLU A 349 -1.96 -28.66 -1.73
C GLU A 349 -2.36 -28.62 -3.23
N THR A 350 -2.78 -29.76 -3.80
CA THR A 350 -2.99 -29.95 -5.27
C THR A 350 -4.38 -30.45 -5.71
N THR A 351 -5.27 -30.91 -4.84
CA THR A 351 -6.53 -31.61 -5.25
C THR A 351 -7.83 -30.81 -5.08
N TYR A 352 -7.80 -29.48 -4.99
CA TYR A 352 -9.01 -28.64 -4.96
C TYR A 352 -9.58 -28.31 -6.36
N ALA A 353 -9.49 -29.24 -7.31
CA ALA A 353 -10.06 -29.11 -8.66
C ALA A 353 -11.54 -29.55 -8.73
N GLU A 354 -11.98 -30.41 -7.81
CA GLU A 354 -13.15 -31.27 -8.01
C GLU A 354 -14.31 -30.92 -7.08
N GLN A 355 -15.21 -30.09 -7.61
CA GLN A 355 -16.63 -30.42 -7.82
C GLN A 355 -17.30 -29.17 -8.41
N ARG A 356 -17.08 -28.97 -9.72
CA ARG A 356 -17.66 -27.86 -10.50
C ARG A 356 -19.13 -28.14 -10.82
N LYS A 357 -19.98 -28.18 -9.80
CA LYS A 357 -21.44 -28.18 -10.00
C LYS A 357 -21.89 -26.73 -10.20
N ASP A 358 -22.23 -26.40 -11.45
CA ASP A 358 -22.90 -25.14 -11.77
C ASP A 358 -24.30 -25.17 -11.13
N VAL A 359 -24.43 -24.58 -9.95
CA VAL A 359 -25.71 -24.52 -9.24
C VAL A 359 -26.53 -23.38 -9.84
N ARG A 360 -27.70 -23.72 -10.39
CA ARG A 360 -28.73 -22.72 -10.70
C ARG A 360 -29.54 -22.45 -9.44
N ILE A 361 -29.75 -21.18 -9.13
CA ILE A 361 -30.61 -20.76 -8.03
C ILE A 361 -31.73 -19.89 -8.60
N PHE A 362 -32.97 -20.23 -8.25
CA PHE A 362 -34.10 -19.36 -8.44
C PHE A 362 -34.24 -18.44 -7.22
N VAL A 363 -34.54 -17.17 -7.46
CA VAL A 363 -34.72 -16.16 -6.41
C VAL A 363 -36.02 -15.44 -6.68
N GLU A 364 -36.99 -15.56 -5.76
CA GLU A 364 -38.32 -14.95 -5.86
C GLU A 364 -38.29 -13.40 -5.77
N GLY A 365 -37.12 -12.82 -5.48
CA GLY A 365 -36.89 -11.39 -5.35
C GLY A 365 -37.12 -10.88 -3.93
N GLY A 366 -37.16 -9.55 -3.78
CA GLY A 366 -37.46 -8.88 -2.53
C GLY A 366 -36.25 -8.37 -1.73
N ASN A 367 -36.56 -7.72 -0.61
CA ASN A 367 -35.60 -6.90 0.14
C ASN A 367 -35.06 -7.55 1.42
N LEU A 368 -35.62 -8.69 1.82
CA LEU A 368 -35.32 -9.38 3.07
C LEU A 368 -34.22 -10.42 2.87
N TRP A 369 -33.15 -10.30 3.66
CA TRP A 369 -32.01 -11.21 3.62
C TRP A 369 -31.85 -11.83 5.01
N GLN A 370 -32.16 -13.13 5.18
CA GLN A 370 -32.12 -13.80 6.50
C GLN A 370 -30.80 -13.57 7.26
N SER A 371 -29.66 -13.67 6.57
CA SER A 371 -28.33 -13.41 7.15
C SER A 371 -27.89 -11.93 7.07
N GLY A 372 -28.64 -11.08 6.39
CA GLY A 372 -28.23 -9.73 6.01
C GLY A 372 -27.20 -9.70 4.89
N TRP A 373 -27.43 -8.89 3.84
CA TRP A 373 -26.57 -8.77 2.66
C TRP A 373 -25.07 -8.61 2.98
N LYS A 374 -24.73 -7.83 4.02
CA LYS A 374 -23.33 -7.64 4.46
C LYS A 374 -22.64 -8.94 4.92
N ARG A 375 -23.34 -9.90 5.54
CA ARG A 375 -22.76 -11.20 5.93
C ARG A 375 -22.57 -12.09 4.70
N ILE A 376 -23.55 -12.09 3.79
CA ILE A 376 -23.53 -12.83 2.52
C ILE A 376 -22.35 -12.35 1.66
N CYS A 377 -22.24 -11.05 1.38
CA CYS A 377 -21.10 -10.45 0.68
C CYS A 377 -19.75 -10.72 1.35
N LYS A 378 -19.69 -10.78 2.68
CA LYS A 378 -18.45 -11.09 3.40
C LYS A 378 -18.03 -12.56 3.32
N ALA A 379 -18.98 -13.46 3.05
CA ALA A 379 -18.74 -14.90 2.97
C ALA A 379 -18.69 -15.43 1.52
N PHE A 380 -19.28 -14.72 0.57
CA PHE A 380 -19.47 -15.16 -0.82
C PHE A 380 -19.36 -14.03 -1.85
N GLY A 381 -18.97 -12.81 -1.47
CA GLY A 381 -19.07 -11.62 -2.35
C GLY A 381 -18.23 -11.67 -3.63
N ASP A 382 -17.22 -12.55 -3.68
CA ASP A 382 -16.38 -12.81 -4.86
C ASP A 382 -16.85 -14.03 -5.69
N ALA A 383 -17.92 -14.72 -5.27
CA ALA A 383 -18.58 -15.72 -6.10
C ALA A 383 -19.13 -15.06 -7.38
N LYS A 384 -19.08 -15.77 -8.50
CA LYS A 384 -19.50 -15.28 -9.81
C LYS A 384 -20.88 -15.84 -10.16
N LEU A 385 -21.79 -14.93 -10.51
CA LEU A 385 -23.13 -15.21 -11.03
C LEU A 385 -23.18 -14.86 -12.52
N LYS A 386 -23.81 -15.70 -13.33
CA LYS A 386 -24.29 -15.30 -14.67
C LYS A 386 -25.69 -14.72 -14.53
N VAL A 387 -25.89 -13.53 -15.09
CA VAL A 387 -27.17 -12.80 -15.14
C VAL A 387 -27.33 -12.28 -16.56
N GLY A 388 -28.30 -12.81 -17.32
CA GLY A 388 -28.51 -12.42 -18.72
C GLY A 388 -27.24 -12.52 -19.58
N GLY A 389 -26.56 -13.68 -19.53
CA GLY A 389 -25.27 -13.92 -20.22
C GLY A 389 -24.04 -13.25 -19.59
N ASN A 390 -24.20 -12.14 -18.85
CA ASN A 390 -23.10 -11.41 -18.24
C ASN A 390 -22.65 -12.03 -16.91
N THR A 391 -21.34 -12.10 -16.68
CA THR A 391 -20.77 -12.62 -15.42
C THR A 391 -20.47 -11.48 -14.44
N VAL A 392 -21.24 -11.41 -13.34
CA VAL A 392 -21.12 -10.40 -12.28
C VAL A 392 -20.73 -11.03 -10.94
N TYR A 393 -20.03 -10.28 -10.09
CA TYR A 393 -19.73 -10.73 -8.73
C TYR A 393 -20.96 -10.61 -7.83
N LEU A 394 -21.16 -11.57 -6.92
CA LEU A 394 -22.29 -11.57 -5.97
C LEU A 394 -22.43 -10.22 -5.25
N LYS A 395 -21.31 -9.61 -4.81
CA LYS A 395 -21.31 -8.30 -4.13
C LYS A 395 -21.90 -7.14 -4.96
N GLN A 396 -21.91 -7.25 -6.29
CA GLN A 396 -22.47 -6.28 -7.22
C GLN A 396 -23.91 -6.64 -7.63
N ALA A 397 -24.24 -7.94 -7.70
CA ALA A 397 -25.53 -8.46 -8.11
C ALA A 397 -26.71 -8.22 -7.13
N LYS A 398 -26.57 -7.33 -6.14
CA LYS A 398 -27.61 -7.08 -5.13
C LYS A 398 -28.94 -6.70 -5.77
N LEU A 399 -28.92 -5.71 -6.68
CA LEU A 399 -30.14 -5.19 -7.30
C LEU A 399 -30.82 -6.25 -8.17
N ALA A 400 -30.06 -7.01 -8.96
CA ALA A 400 -30.58 -8.12 -9.75
C ALA A 400 -31.26 -9.18 -8.85
N LEU A 401 -30.60 -9.60 -7.76
CA LEU A 401 -31.19 -10.56 -6.83
C LEU A 401 -32.42 -10.02 -6.07
N GLN A 402 -32.53 -8.69 -5.88
CA GLN A 402 -33.73 -8.06 -5.32
C GLN A 402 -34.89 -7.98 -6.33
N GLN A 403 -34.60 -7.95 -7.64
CA GLN A 403 -35.58 -8.01 -8.72
C GLN A 403 -36.11 -9.44 -8.95
N GLY A 404 -35.36 -10.46 -8.53
CA GLY A 404 -35.69 -11.87 -8.70
C GLY A 404 -35.25 -12.43 -10.05
N GLY A 405 -35.45 -13.74 -10.24
CA GLY A 405 -35.11 -14.48 -11.47
C GLY A 405 -34.24 -15.72 -11.25
N GLU A 406 -33.79 -16.33 -12.36
CA GLU A 406 -32.85 -17.46 -12.35
C GLU A 406 -31.39 -16.97 -12.48
N PHE A 407 -30.52 -17.49 -11.60
CA PHE A 407 -29.10 -17.13 -11.55
C PHE A 407 -28.25 -18.40 -11.62
N GLN A 408 -27.38 -18.51 -12.64
CA GLN A 408 -26.40 -19.61 -12.71
C GLN A 408 -25.12 -19.22 -11.96
N VAL A 409 -24.78 -19.95 -10.91
CA VAL A 409 -23.59 -19.68 -10.08
C VAL A 409 -22.39 -20.45 -10.63
N VAL A 410 -21.63 -19.79 -11.51
CA VAL A 410 -20.43 -20.32 -12.18
C VAL A 410 -19.35 -20.76 -11.19
N HIS A 411 -19.26 -20.09 -10.03
CA HIS A 411 -18.24 -20.41 -9.05
C HIS A 411 -18.67 -20.08 -7.63
N TRP A 412 -19.09 -21.12 -6.89
CA TRP A 412 -19.55 -21.00 -5.50
C TRP A 412 -18.40 -20.91 -4.50
N TRP A 413 -17.66 -19.80 -4.53
CA TRP A 413 -16.57 -19.57 -3.58
C TRP A 413 -17.14 -19.06 -2.26
N LYS A 414 -17.45 -20.01 -1.36
CA LYS A 414 -17.48 -19.69 0.07
C LYS A 414 -16.05 -19.26 0.44
N TRP A 415 -15.86 -17.96 0.66
CA TRP A 415 -14.82 -17.46 1.55
C TRP A 415 -15.12 -18.01 2.94
N LYS A 416 -14.82 -19.29 3.16
CA LYS A 416 -14.28 -19.79 4.42
C LYS A 416 -12.89 -19.17 4.48
N PRO A 417 -12.64 -18.13 5.28
CA PRO A 417 -11.27 -17.81 5.58
C PRO A 417 -10.79 -19.04 6.35
N ARG A 418 -9.84 -19.83 5.81
CA ARG A 418 -9.06 -20.77 6.64
C ARG A 418 -8.47 -20.01 7.85
N CYS A 419 -8.26 -18.71 7.66
CA CYS A 419 -8.04 -17.66 8.65
C CYS A 419 -9.10 -17.46 9.75
N ARG A 420 -10.31 -18.04 9.74
CA ARG A 420 -11.32 -17.80 10.81
C ARG A 420 -10.86 -18.36 12.14
N TYR A 421 -10.37 -19.60 12.14
CA TYR A 421 -9.78 -20.24 13.31
C TYR A 421 -8.56 -19.46 13.80
N PHE A 422 -7.60 -19.18 12.93
CA PHE A 422 -6.43 -18.35 13.25
C PHE A 422 -6.78 -16.94 13.75
N LYS A 423 -7.86 -16.32 13.25
CA LYS A 423 -8.34 -15.01 13.72
C LYS A 423 -9.01 -15.11 15.08
N TYR A 424 -9.75 -16.18 15.35
CA TYR A 424 -10.33 -16.46 16.66
C TYR A 424 -9.22 -16.72 17.69
N LEU A 425 -8.19 -17.51 17.37
CA LEU A 425 -6.99 -17.67 18.19
C LEU A 425 -6.27 -16.34 18.46
N LEU A 426 -6.08 -15.50 17.44
CA LEU A 426 -5.50 -14.17 17.64
C LEU A 426 -6.37 -13.26 18.52
N ILE A 427 -7.70 -13.44 18.52
CA ILE A 427 -8.61 -12.75 19.44
C ILE A 427 -8.49 -13.36 20.85
N GLN A 428 -8.35 -14.67 20.99
CA GLN A 428 -8.09 -15.31 22.28
C GLN A 428 -6.76 -14.83 22.89
N ILE A 429 -5.67 -14.77 22.13
CA ILE A 429 -4.35 -14.25 22.58
C ILE A 429 -4.41 -12.76 22.97
N LEU A 430 -5.31 -11.98 22.36
CA LEU A 430 -5.56 -10.59 22.75
C LEU A 430 -6.39 -10.45 24.03
N ARG A 431 -7.17 -11.46 24.40
CA ARG A 431 -7.95 -11.53 25.65
C ARG A 431 -7.11 -12.10 26.79
N ASP A 432 -6.39 -13.18 26.51
CA ASP A 432 -5.51 -13.90 27.42
C ASP A 432 -4.13 -14.10 26.77
N PRO A 433 -3.11 -13.32 27.18
CA PRO A 433 -1.75 -13.46 26.68
C PRO A 433 -1.06 -14.79 27.00
N ARG A 434 -1.55 -15.61 27.96
CA ARG A 434 -0.93 -16.89 28.33
C ARG A 434 -0.98 -17.90 27.18
N LYS A 435 -2.05 -17.87 26.37
CA LYS A 435 -2.23 -18.65 25.13
C LYS A 435 -1.20 -18.35 24.03
N LEU A 436 -0.28 -17.40 24.27
CA LEU A 436 0.91 -17.22 23.44
C LEU A 436 1.91 -18.39 23.60
N GLU A 437 1.92 -19.07 24.74
CA GLU A 437 2.81 -20.20 25.02
C GLU A 437 2.52 -21.40 24.10
N ASP A 438 1.24 -21.67 23.82
CA ASP A 438 0.81 -22.69 22.85
C ASP A 438 1.44 -22.48 21.46
N LEU A 439 1.54 -21.22 21.03
CA LEU A 439 2.16 -20.88 19.74
C LEU A 439 3.66 -21.17 19.67
N TYR A 440 4.37 -21.32 20.80
CA TYR A 440 5.76 -21.77 20.77
C TYR A 440 5.86 -23.25 20.38
N ARG A 441 4.82 -24.06 20.52
CA ARG A 441 4.83 -25.47 20.07
C ARG A 441 4.55 -25.62 18.56
N TRP A 442 3.97 -24.60 17.94
CA TRP A 442 3.48 -24.65 16.56
C TRP A 442 4.56 -24.76 15.48
N ASN A 443 4.21 -25.34 14.33
CA ASN A 443 5.09 -25.41 13.17
C ASN A 443 5.19 -24.05 12.44
N ILE A 444 6.27 -23.88 11.67
CA ILE A 444 6.55 -22.63 10.93
C ILE A 444 5.46 -22.28 9.89
N LYS A 445 4.84 -23.28 9.24
CA LYS A 445 3.76 -23.08 8.25
C LYS A 445 2.53 -22.42 8.90
N SER A 446 2.08 -22.94 10.03
CA SER A 446 0.93 -22.43 10.80
C SER A 446 1.21 -21.04 11.37
N LEU A 447 2.42 -20.79 11.89
CA LEU A 447 2.82 -19.46 12.35
C LEU A 447 2.91 -18.43 11.20
N LEU A 448 3.32 -18.85 9.99
CA LEU A 448 3.30 -18.00 8.79
C LEU A 448 1.86 -17.68 8.38
N ARG A 449 0.96 -18.68 8.35
CA ARG A 449 -0.48 -18.51 8.11
C ARG A 449 -1.06 -17.49 9.11
N LEU A 450 -0.82 -17.69 10.40
CA LEU A 450 -1.22 -16.80 11.49
C LEU A 450 -0.73 -15.35 11.28
N TYR A 451 0.54 -15.16 10.91
CA TYR A 451 1.10 -13.83 10.62
C TYR A 451 0.38 -13.12 9.46
N TYR A 452 -0.04 -13.86 8.42
CA TYR A 452 -0.82 -13.28 7.32
C TYR A 452 -2.21 -12.84 7.77
N VAL A 453 -2.89 -13.65 8.60
CA VAL A 453 -4.23 -13.33 9.17
C VAL A 453 -4.24 -12.03 9.97
N VAL A 454 -3.10 -11.60 10.54
CA VAL A 454 -3.01 -10.30 11.24
C VAL A 454 -3.42 -9.13 10.33
N LYS A 455 -3.33 -9.23 8.99
CA LYS A 455 -3.83 -8.19 8.07
C LYS A 455 -5.34 -7.94 8.20
N ASP A 456 -6.13 -8.96 8.59
CA ASP A 456 -7.59 -8.95 8.66
C ASP A 456 -8.15 -8.17 9.87
N PHE A 457 -7.28 -7.62 10.73
CA PHE A 457 -7.66 -6.75 11.84
C PHE A 457 -7.72 -5.29 11.36
N SER A 458 -8.85 -4.63 11.59
CA SER A 458 -9.06 -3.23 11.15
C SER A 458 -8.18 -2.23 11.90
N ARG A 459 -7.98 -2.41 13.21
CA ARG A 459 -7.19 -1.51 14.06
C ARG A 459 -5.69 -1.67 13.85
N ASN A 460 -5.02 -0.58 13.45
CA ASN A 460 -3.59 -0.62 13.14
C ASN A 460 -2.70 -0.91 14.37
N SER A 461 -3.09 -0.45 15.56
CA SER A 461 -2.42 -0.75 16.83
C SER A 461 -2.43 -2.26 17.12
N THR A 462 -3.59 -2.91 17.02
CA THR A 462 -3.75 -4.36 17.17
C THR A 462 -2.88 -5.13 16.18
N ARG A 463 -2.86 -4.72 14.90
CA ARG A 463 -1.97 -5.34 13.89
C ARG A 463 -0.49 -5.23 14.26
N LYS A 464 -0.05 -4.05 14.72
CA LYS A 464 1.34 -3.81 15.11
C LYS A 464 1.74 -4.63 16.34
N TYR A 465 0.84 -4.76 17.31
CA TYR A 465 1.03 -5.58 18.51
C TYR A 465 1.13 -7.08 18.17
N LEU A 466 0.14 -7.64 17.46
CA LEU A 466 0.14 -9.04 17.05
C LEU A 466 1.36 -9.40 16.18
N ARG A 467 1.77 -8.54 15.23
CA ARG A 467 2.98 -8.78 14.45
C ARG A 467 4.24 -8.83 15.32
N ARG A 468 4.37 -7.99 16.35
CA ARG A 468 5.52 -8.03 17.27
C ARG A 468 5.55 -9.34 18.07
N LEU A 469 4.41 -9.78 18.60
CA LEU A 469 4.31 -11.04 19.34
C LEU A 469 4.72 -12.24 18.46
N ILE A 470 4.11 -12.37 17.29
CA ILE A 470 4.42 -13.46 16.36
C ILE A 470 5.88 -13.36 15.89
N SER A 471 6.39 -12.18 15.53
CA SER A 471 7.80 -12.00 15.18
C SER A 471 8.75 -12.40 16.32
N LYS A 472 8.40 -12.18 17.59
CA LYS A 472 9.22 -12.63 18.73
C LYS A 472 9.33 -14.15 18.76
N ILE A 473 8.23 -14.87 18.52
CA ILE A 473 8.24 -16.34 18.41
C ILE A 473 9.14 -16.78 17.24
N PHE A 474 8.98 -16.17 16.05
CA PHE A 474 9.82 -16.49 14.89
C PHE A 474 11.32 -16.32 15.15
N SER A 475 11.71 -15.21 15.78
CA SER A 475 13.11 -14.94 16.10
C SER A 475 13.63 -15.73 17.31
N SER A 476 12.76 -16.28 18.15
CA SER A 476 13.14 -17.09 19.32
C SER A 476 13.21 -18.59 19.03
N ARG A 477 12.50 -19.09 18.01
CA ARG A 477 12.41 -20.53 17.71
C ARG A 477 13.03 -20.97 16.39
N PHE A 478 13.19 -20.05 15.44
CA PHE A 478 13.70 -20.35 14.10
C PHE A 478 14.83 -19.40 13.69
N ASP A 479 15.23 -18.46 14.55
CA ASP A 479 16.14 -17.35 14.26
C ASP A 479 15.70 -16.46 13.07
N LEU A 480 14.41 -16.47 12.71
CA LEU A 480 13.90 -15.76 11.54
C LEU A 480 13.33 -14.37 11.88
N CYS A 481 13.67 -13.37 11.05
CA CYS A 481 13.23 -11.98 11.20
C CYS A 481 12.03 -11.63 10.30
N MET A 482 10.80 -11.88 10.77
CA MET A 482 9.57 -11.65 9.99
C MET A 482 9.24 -10.18 9.63
N GLY A 483 9.86 -9.22 10.34
CA GLY A 483 9.64 -7.78 10.18
C GLY A 483 10.59 -7.08 9.22
N SER A 484 11.68 -7.75 8.85
CA SER A 484 12.61 -7.29 7.82
C SER A 484 12.12 -7.85 6.47
N ASP A 485 12.15 -7.02 5.42
CA ASP A 485 12.06 -7.51 4.03
C ASP A 485 13.48 -7.41 3.43
N PRO A 486 13.93 -8.35 2.57
CA PRO A 486 15.25 -8.26 1.96
C PRO A 486 15.30 -7.13 0.92
N VAL A 487 16.12 -6.11 1.20
CA VAL A 487 16.33 -4.94 0.34
C VAL A 487 17.76 -4.93 -0.19
N PHE A 488 17.92 -5.25 -1.47
CA PHE A 488 19.18 -5.20 -2.18
C PHE A 488 19.38 -3.81 -2.79
N ARG A 489 20.53 -3.21 -2.51
CA ARG A 489 20.87 -1.85 -2.90
C ARG A 489 21.96 -1.88 -3.96
N LEU A 490 21.59 -1.57 -5.21
CA LEU A 490 22.50 -1.57 -6.35
C LEU A 490 22.89 -0.14 -6.70
N LYS A 491 24.16 0.12 -7.00
CA LYS A 491 24.55 1.32 -7.75
C LYS A 491 23.95 1.23 -9.16
N PHE A 492 23.57 2.36 -9.75
CA PHE A 492 23.06 2.37 -11.12
C PHE A 492 24.20 2.11 -12.10
N ASP A 493 23.98 1.17 -13.02
CA ASP A 493 24.88 0.86 -14.13
C ASP A 493 24.00 0.43 -15.31
N ASP A 494 24.26 0.96 -16.49
CA ASP A 494 23.47 0.73 -17.71
C ASP A 494 23.57 -0.73 -18.20
N ARG A 495 24.62 -1.45 -17.81
CA ARG A 495 24.82 -2.88 -18.12
C ARG A 495 24.01 -3.81 -17.20
N ILE A 496 23.57 -3.33 -16.02
CA ILE A 496 22.91 -4.18 -15.01
C ILE A 496 21.40 -4.28 -15.26
N LYS A 497 20.98 -5.41 -15.83
CA LYS A 497 19.56 -5.77 -15.98
C LYS A 497 18.97 -6.23 -14.64
N VAL A 498 18.04 -5.45 -14.08
CA VAL A 498 17.35 -5.75 -12.79
C VAL A 498 16.70 -7.14 -12.76
N VAL A 499 16.22 -7.61 -13.92
CA VAL A 499 15.62 -8.95 -14.07
C VAL A 499 16.65 -10.05 -13.78
N GLU A 500 17.85 -9.94 -14.35
CA GLU A 500 18.93 -10.91 -14.12
C GLU A 500 19.42 -10.88 -12.68
N VAL A 501 19.59 -9.69 -12.08
CA VAL A 501 19.91 -9.59 -10.64
C VAL A 501 18.82 -10.24 -9.79
N ARG A 502 17.54 -10.10 -10.16
CA ARG A 502 16.45 -10.81 -9.46
C ARG A 502 16.50 -12.33 -9.64
N LYS A 503 16.96 -12.86 -10.79
CA LYS A 503 17.21 -14.31 -10.96
C LYS A 503 18.32 -14.76 -10.00
N VAL A 504 19.52 -14.19 -10.12
CA VAL A 504 20.68 -14.51 -9.27
C VAL A 504 20.35 -14.44 -7.77
N LEU A 505 19.61 -13.41 -7.34
CA LEU A 505 19.15 -13.29 -5.95
C LEU A 505 18.12 -14.35 -5.55
N ASN A 506 17.19 -14.73 -6.45
CA ASN A 506 16.27 -15.83 -6.18
C ASN A 506 17.04 -17.16 -6.10
N ASP A 507 18.03 -17.40 -6.96
CA ASP A 507 18.80 -18.63 -7.00
C ASP A 507 19.71 -18.76 -5.77
N ALA A 508 20.34 -17.67 -5.35
CA ALA A 508 21.05 -17.60 -4.07
C ALA A 508 20.12 -17.86 -2.87
N LEU A 509 18.88 -17.34 -2.89
CA LEU A 509 17.86 -17.65 -1.87
C LEU A 509 17.35 -19.10 -1.95
N MET A 510 17.40 -19.74 -3.12
CA MET A 510 17.06 -21.16 -3.31
C MET A 510 18.19 -22.10 -2.85
N ARG A 511 19.45 -21.67 -2.93
CA ARG A 511 20.63 -22.42 -2.44
C ARG A 511 20.85 -22.35 -0.92
N GLY A 512 20.17 -21.44 -0.20
CA GLY A 512 20.32 -21.30 1.25
C GLY A 512 19.35 -22.18 2.05
N ASP A 513 19.75 -22.56 3.28
CA ASP A 513 19.01 -23.41 4.23
C ASP A 513 17.75 -22.75 4.85
N LEU A 514 16.90 -22.14 4.02
CA LEU A 514 15.65 -21.51 4.45
C LEU A 514 14.46 -22.45 4.25
N PRO A 515 13.59 -22.64 5.26
CA PRO A 515 12.38 -23.45 5.11
C PRO A 515 11.54 -23.00 3.90
N ARG A 516 11.16 -23.95 3.02
CA ARG A 516 10.53 -23.70 1.70
C ARG A 516 9.35 -22.71 1.74
N CYS A 517 8.53 -22.75 2.79
CA CYS A 517 7.40 -21.83 3.00
C CYS A 517 7.83 -20.39 3.35
N PHE A 518 8.98 -20.20 4.01
CA PHE A 518 9.59 -18.91 4.27
C PHE A 518 10.33 -18.38 3.04
N LEU A 519 11.01 -19.27 2.30
CA LEU A 519 11.71 -18.98 1.05
C LEU A 519 10.77 -18.34 0.01
N GLN A 520 9.57 -18.92 -0.19
CA GLN A 520 8.54 -18.34 -1.07
C GLN A 520 8.10 -16.92 -0.64
N ARG A 521 8.05 -16.63 0.67
CA ARG A 521 7.79 -15.28 1.19
C ARG A 521 8.94 -14.35 0.84
N MET A 522 10.19 -14.78 1.07
CA MET A 522 11.39 -13.98 0.78
C MET A 522 11.44 -13.59 -0.70
N ARG A 523 11.30 -14.56 -1.62
CA ARG A 523 11.25 -14.30 -3.08
C ARG A 523 10.19 -13.26 -3.46
N LYS A 524 8.97 -13.37 -2.89
CA LYS A 524 7.88 -12.38 -3.08
C LYS A 524 8.12 -11.02 -2.42
N LYS A 525 9.14 -10.89 -1.57
CA LYS A 525 9.48 -9.67 -0.82
C LYS A 525 10.86 -9.07 -1.16
N VAL A 526 11.63 -9.69 -2.05
CA VAL A 526 12.88 -9.11 -2.57
C VAL A 526 12.61 -7.76 -3.25
N GLN A 527 13.06 -6.70 -2.59
CA GLN A 527 13.12 -5.36 -3.16
C GLN A 527 14.52 -5.11 -3.68
N ILE A 528 14.62 -4.71 -4.95
CA ILE A 528 15.84 -4.20 -5.55
C ILE A 528 15.66 -2.69 -5.65
N VAL A 529 16.58 -1.92 -5.07
CA VAL A 529 16.52 -0.47 -4.98
C VAL A 529 17.79 0.11 -5.57
N TRP A 530 17.64 0.88 -6.65
CA TRP A 530 18.72 1.70 -7.16
C TRP A 530 19.13 2.76 -6.14
N VAL A 531 20.40 2.77 -5.81
CA VAL A 531 21.07 3.82 -5.04
C VAL A 531 21.71 4.77 -6.02
N LYS A 532 21.47 6.07 -5.84
CA LYS A 532 22.12 7.12 -6.63
C LYS A 532 23.64 6.94 -6.55
N ASN A 533 24.31 6.91 -7.70
CA ASN A 533 25.77 6.90 -7.73
C ASN A 533 26.31 8.18 -7.09
N PRO A 534 27.48 8.13 -6.43
CA PRO A 534 28.15 9.35 -6.00
C PRO A 534 28.41 10.21 -7.23
N SER A 535 28.06 11.49 -7.16
CA SER A 535 28.48 12.45 -8.19
C SER A 535 29.97 12.75 -8.07
N ILE A 536 30.53 13.41 -9.08
CA ILE A 536 31.91 13.91 -9.01
C ILE A 536 32.08 14.86 -7.82
N ALA A 537 31.06 15.67 -7.47
CA ALA A 537 31.05 16.47 -6.24
C ALA A 537 31.20 15.60 -4.98
N ASP A 538 30.36 14.56 -4.85
CA ASP A 538 30.37 13.64 -3.70
C ASP A 538 31.71 12.88 -3.57
N THR A 539 32.44 12.74 -4.68
CA THR A 539 33.71 12.00 -4.78
C THR A 539 34.91 12.91 -4.50
N MET A 540 34.97 14.09 -5.13
CA MET A 540 36.05 15.06 -4.96
C MET A 540 35.99 15.79 -3.61
N HIS A 541 34.78 16.07 -3.10
CA HIS A 541 34.61 16.89 -1.92
C HIS A 541 33.49 16.35 -1.01
N ASN A 542 33.85 15.41 -0.13
CA ASN A 542 33.00 14.97 0.97
C ASN A 542 32.94 16.06 2.07
N HIS A 543 32.18 17.13 1.81
CA HIS A 543 32.02 18.29 2.70
C HIS A 543 31.72 17.89 4.15
N ARG A 544 31.00 16.77 4.36
CA ARG A 544 30.63 16.28 5.70
C ARG A 544 31.78 15.62 6.45
N ALA A 545 32.68 14.93 5.76
CA ALA A 545 33.88 14.40 6.39
C ALA A 545 34.90 15.51 6.67
N PHE A 546 35.02 16.46 5.75
CA PHE A 546 35.90 17.63 5.91
C PHE A 546 35.45 18.54 7.07
N ALA A 547 34.17 18.91 7.12
CA ALA A 547 33.60 19.72 8.20
C ALA A 547 33.44 18.97 9.56
N ALA A 548 33.78 17.69 9.62
CA ALA A 548 33.82 16.92 10.87
C ALA A 548 35.24 16.78 11.46
N GLN A 549 36.25 17.36 10.80
CA GLN A 549 37.62 17.44 11.33
C GLN A 549 37.74 18.74 12.14
N ASN A 550 38.17 18.62 13.40
CA ASN A 550 38.28 19.76 14.32
C ASN A 550 39.41 20.74 13.93
N GLU A 551 40.43 20.25 13.23
CA GLU A 551 41.57 21.03 12.74
C GLU A 551 41.79 20.74 11.25
N LEU A 552 41.92 21.81 10.46
CA LEU A 552 42.06 21.74 9.01
C LEU A 552 43.34 22.46 8.56
N THR A 553 44.45 21.73 8.54
CA THR A 553 45.72 22.23 8.00
C THR A 553 45.61 22.36 6.47
N CYS A 554 45.74 23.58 5.92
CA CYS A 554 45.63 23.75 4.47
C CYS A 554 46.86 23.19 3.74
N LYS A 555 46.71 22.02 3.11
CA LYS A 555 47.72 21.43 2.23
C LYS A 555 47.95 22.22 0.92
N CYS A 556 47.15 23.27 0.69
CA CYS A 556 47.18 24.13 -0.48
C CYS A 556 48.48 24.93 -0.67
N ALA A 557 49.27 25.14 0.39
CA ALA A 557 50.49 25.96 0.33
C ALA A 557 51.48 25.47 -0.75
N ARG A 558 51.64 24.14 -0.88
CA ARG A 558 52.60 23.49 -1.79
C ARG A 558 52.06 23.20 -3.20
N LEU A 559 50.79 23.51 -3.49
CA LEU A 559 50.20 23.26 -4.80
C LEU A 559 50.41 24.46 -5.73
N SER A 560 50.70 24.18 -7.00
CA SER A 560 50.96 25.16 -8.08
C SER A 560 49.69 25.73 -8.73
N PHE A 561 48.51 25.37 -8.23
CA PHE A 561 47.23 25.87 -8.75
C PHE A 561 46.98 27.35 -8.40
N PRO A 562 46.13 28.07 -9.16
CA PRO A 562 45.77 29.46 -8.87
C PRO A 562 45.26 29.67 -7.44
N LYS A 563 45.81 30.69 -6.77
CA LYS A 563 45.50 31.04 -5.38
C LYS A 563 44.76 32.38 -5.30
N SER A 564 43.84 32.46 -4.35
CA SER A 564 43.12 33.67 -3.94
C SER A 564 43.18 33.70 -2.41
N GLU A 565 43.57 34.84 -1.83
CA GLU A 565 43.73 34.98 -0.36
C GLU A 565 44.66 33.90 0.25
N GLY A 566 45.75 33.55 -0.45
CA GLY A 566 46.72 32.52 -0.04
C GLY A 566 46.26 31.06 -0.21
N HIS A 567 44.97 30.83 -0.50
CA HIS A 567 44.39 29.50 -0.66
C HIS A 567 44.10 29.16 -2.13
N VAL A 568 44.21 27.88 -2.49
CA VAL A 568 43.91 27.41 -3.85
C VAL A 568 42.41 27.56 -4.14
N ARG A 569 42.06 28.39 -5.13
CA ARG A 569 40.67 28.72 -5.50
C ARG A 569 40.56 28.93 -7.00
N PHE A 570 40.20 27.86 -7.71
CA PHE A 570 39.91 27.88 -9.14
C PHE A 570 38.65 27.07 -9.45
N ARG A 571 38.08 27.24 -10.64
CA ARG A 571 36.99 26.37 -11.12
C ARG A 571 37.60 25.19 -11.85
N VAL A 572 37.18 23.96 -11.55
CA VAL A 572 37.66 22.75 -12.26
C VAL A 572 37.45 22.84 -13.79
N SER A 573 36.49 23.65 -14.24
CA SER A 573 36.25 23.95 -15.66
C SER A 573 37.25 24.90 -16.32
N SER A 574 38.14 25.56 -15.59
CA SER A 574 39.15 26.50 -16.11
C SER A 574 40.56 25.91 -16.16
N MET A 575 40.70 24.59 -16.00
CA MET A 575 41.94 23.87 -16.28
C MET A 575 41.80 23.16 -17.63
N GLU A 576 42.78 23.33 -18.50
CA GLU A 576 42.73 22.88 -19.89
C GLU A 576 42.73 21.35 -19.97
N ASP A 577 43.63 20.71 -19.23
CA ASP A 577 43.84 19.24 -19.20
C ASP A 577 42.74 18.44 -18.44
N VAL A 578 41.65 19.08 -18.01
CA VAL A 578 40.59 18.40 -17.26
C VAL A 578 39.57 17.76 -18.18
N HIS A 579 39.51 16.42 -18.09
CA HIS A 579 38.55 15.57 -18.78
C HIS A 579 37.11 16.12 -18.69
N PRO A 580 36.35 16.24 -19.80
CA PRO A 580 35.06 16.92 -19.83
C PRO A 580 34.05 16.47 -18.77
N LEU A 581 34.06 15.19 -18.38
CA LEU A 581 33.20 14.69 -17.30
C LEU A 581 33.43 15.41 -15.96
N LEU A 582 34.68 15.73 -15.60
CA LEU A 582 35.02 16.38 -14.32
C LEU A 582 34.60 17.86 -14.26
N ARG A 583 34.36 18.51 -15.43
CA ARG A 583 33.99 19.93 -15.52
C ARG A 583 32.61 20.23 -14.91
N ASN A 584 31.72 19.24 -14.81
CA ASN A 584 30.43 19.36 -14.12
C ASN A 584 30.38 18.44 -12.91
N THR A 585 30.35 19.04 -11.71
CA THR A 585 30.33 18.33 -10.43
C THR A 585 29.11 17.42 -10.24
N ARG A 586 28.00 17.66 -10.96
CA ARG A 586 26.79 16.81 -10.93
C ARG A 586 26.90 15.55 -11.79
N ASN A 587 27.89 15.45 -12.69
CA ASN A 587 28.08 14.25 -13.48
C ASN A 587 28.32 13.04 -12.57
N MET A 588 27.87 11.87 -13.01
CA MET A 588 28.12 10.60 -12.34
C MET A 588 29.23 9.89 -13.12
N PRO A 589 30.37 9.55 -12.51
CA PRO A 589 31.36 8.73 -13.17
C PRO A 589 30.74 7.35 -13.45
N ARG A 590 31.02 6.80 -14.65
CA ARG A 590 30.72 5.38 -14.92
C ARG A 590 31.52 4.54 -13.91
N VAL A 591 30.90 3.50 -13.36
CA VAL A 591 31.60 2.58 -12.47
C VAL A 591 32.47 1.67 -13.33
N THR A 592 33.76 2.00 -13.44
CA THR A 592 34.76 1.03 -13.90
C THR A 592 34.74 -0.16 -12.94
N THR A 593 34.84 -1.36 -13.51
CA THR A 593 34.36 -2.62 -12.92
C THR A 593 35.09 -3.06 -11.65
N ASP A 594 36.22 -2.44 -11.35
CA ASP A 594 37.13 -2.85 -10.28
C ASP A 594 36.66 -2.41 -8.87
N TRP A 595 35.60 -1.59 -8.79
CA TRP A 595 35.11 -1.00 -7.53
C TRP A 595 33.69 -1.42 -7.13
N VAL A 596 33.46 -2.73 -6.98
CA VAL A 596 32.29 -3.30 -6.27
C VAL A 596 32.43 -3.08 -4.76
N CYS A 597 32.48 -1.81 -4.34
CA CYS A 597 32.63 -1.41 -2.94
C CYS A 597 31.33 -1.65 -2.14
N TYR A 598 31.25 -2.78 -1.45
CA TYR A 598 30.19 -3.13 -0.49
C TYR A 598 30.28 -2.26 0.78
N LYS A 599 29.73 -1.05 0.73
CA LYS A 599 29.75 -0.14 1.90
C LYS A 599 28.66 -0.51 2.92
N ARG A 600 29.00 -1.42 3.85
CA ARG A 600 28.20 -1.80 5.03
C ARG A 600 27.89 -0.55 5.86
N ARG A 601 26.63 -0.31 6.23
CA ARG A 601 26.22 0.83 7.08
C ARG A 601 25.73 0.35 8.44
N SER A 602 26.66 -0.13 9.27
CA SER A 602 26.43 -0.35 10.70
C SER A 602 26.31 1.00 11.42
N ARG A 603 25.44 1.09 12.43
CA ARG A 603 25.46 2.20 13.40
C ARG A 603 26.52 1.91 14.46
N ARG A 604 27.75 2.31 14.14
CA ARG A 604 28.93 2.53 14.99
C ARG A 604 30.16 2.19 14.15
N ASP A 605 30.98 3.19 13.97
CA ASP A 605 32.36 3.18 13.52
C ASP A 605 33.19 3.36 14.82
N PHE A 606 34.44 2.94 14.98
CA PHE A 606 35.45 2.40 14.06
C PHE A 606 35.49 0.83 14.15
N ASP A 607 36.53 0.03 13.83
CA ASP A 607 37.96 0.27 13.52
C ASP A 607 38.64 -0.85 12.70
N SER A 608 39.87 -0.56 12.27
CA SER A 608 41.00 -1.40 11.79
C SER A 608 40.81 -2.42 10.64
N VAL A 609 41.93 -2.71 9.97
CA VAL A 609 42.03 -3.53 8.76
C VAL A 609 41.90 -5.01 9.08
N GLY A 610 41.07 -5.74 8.31
CA GLY A 610 41.00 -7.19 8.37
C GLY A 610 39.96 -7.80 7.44
N ILE A 611 40.37 -8.78 6.62
CA ILE A 611 39.45 -9.61 5.81
C ILE A 611 38.65 -10.50 6.79
N GLY A 612 37.37 -10.18 6.99
CA GLY A 612 36.62 -10.67 8.16
C GLY A 612 35.13 -10.96 7.94
N LYS A 613 34.85 -12.17 7.45
CA LYS A 613 33.66 -13.03 7.66
C LYS A 613 32.27 -12.36 7.67
N GLU A 614 31.44 -12.75 6.69
CA GLU A 614 30.06 -12.30 6.52
C GLU A 614 29.08 -12.78 7.60
N THR A 615 28.99 -12.04 8.70
CA THR A 615 27.86 -12.15 9.64
C THR A 615 26.60 -11.50 9.05
N CYS A 616 25.80 -12.32 8.37
CA CYS A 616 24.48 -11.93 7.88
C CYS A 616 23.56 -11.64 9.08
N LEU A 617 23.13 -10.38 9.26
CA LEU A 617 22.28 -9.88 10.36
C LEU A 617 20.90 -10.57 10.50
N TRP A 618 20.59 -11.51 9.61
CA TRP A 618 19.35 -12.28 9.55
C TRP A 618 19.42 -13.67 10.19
N CYS A 619 20.60 -14.26 10.32
CA CYS A 619 20.81 -15.50 11.06
C CYS A 619 21.78 -15.20 12.21
N ARG A 620 21.38 -15.43 13.45
CA ARG A 620 22.32 -15.42 14.57
C ARG A 620 23.23 -16.65 14.47
N GLY A 621 24.36 -16.53 13.79
CA GLY A 621 25.43 -17.53 13.81
C GLY A 621 25.39 -18.61 12.74
N LYS A 622 24.70 -18.42 11.59
CA LYS A 622 24.88 -19.29 10.42
C LYS A 622 25.53 -18.51 9.27
N ASN A 623 26.71 -18.98 8.85
CA ASN A 623 27.47 -18.43 7.74
C ASN A 623 26.77 -18.78 6.43
N LEU A 624 26.62 -17.80 5.54
CA LEU A 624 26.38 -18.09 4.13
C LEU A 624 27.75 -18.25 3.45
N PRO A 625 27.95 -19.25 2.56
CA PRO A 625 29.10 -19.25 1.67
C PRO A 625 28.99 -18.04 0.72
N GLY A 626 30.14 -17.41 0.43
CA GLY A 626 30.20 -16.14 -0.28
C GLY A 626 29.66 -16.18 -1.71
N LEU A 627 29.22 -15.00 -2.18
CA LEU A 627 28.76 -14.72 -3.54
C LEU A 627 29.83 -13.96 -4.34
#